data_AF-A0A8T2G0F0-F1
#
_entry.id   AF-A0A8T2G0F0-F1
#
_cell.length_a   1.000
_cell.length_b   1.000
_cell.length_c   1.000
_cell.angle_alpha   90.00
_cell.angle_beta   90.00
_cell.angle_gamma   90.00
#
_symmetry.space_group_name_H-M   'P 1'
#
loop_
_entity.id
_entity.type
_entity.pdbx_description
1 polymer ?
#
loop_
_entity_poly.entity_id
_entity_poly.type
_entity_poly.pdbx_seq_one_letter_code
_entity_poly.pdbx_strand_id
1 'polypeptide(L)'
;MKNFKDNEGDGTKLHVVMFPWLAFGHMVPYLELSKLIAQKGHKVSFISTPRNIDRLLPRLPENLSSVINFVKLSLPVGDNKLPEDGEATTDVPFELVPYLKIVYDGLKVPVTEFLESSKPDWVLQDFAAFWLPPISRRLGIKTGFFSAFNGATLGILKPPGFEEYRTSPADFMKPPKWVPFETSVAFKLFECRFIFKGFMAETTEGNVPDIHRVGGVIDGCDVIFVRSCYEYEAEWLGLTQELQRKPVIPVGVLPPKPDEKFEDTDTWLSVKKWLDSRKSKSVVYVAFGSEAKPSQTELNEIALGLELSGLPFFWVLKTRRGPWDTEPVELPEGFEERTADRGMVWRGWVEQLRTLSHDSIGLVLTHPGWGTIIEAIRFAKPMAMLVFVYDQGLNARVIEVKKIGYMIPRDETEGFFTKESVANSLRLVMVEEEGKVYRENVKEMKGVFGDMDRQDRYVDSFLEYLVTNR
;
A
#
# COMPACT_ATOMS: atom_id res chain seq x y z
N MET A 1 5.84 -36.95 -2.00
CA MET A 1 5.89 -37.10 -3.47
C MET A 1 4.53 -37.55 -3.97
N LYS A 2 3.73 -36.63 -4.52
CA LYS A 2 2.58 -36.97 -5.36
C LYS A 2 2.98 -36.63 -6.79
N ASN A 3 2.92 -37.62 -7.68
CA ASN A 3 3.31 -37.52 -9.08
C ASN A 3 2.42 -36.50 -9.80
N PHE A 4 3.03 -35.43 -10.30
CA PHE A 4 2.45 -34.62 -11.37
C PHE A 4 2.54 -35.46 -12.64
N LYS A 5 1.42 -36.05 -13.05
CA LYS A 5 1.28 -36.55 -14.42
C LYS A 5 1.04 -35.35 -15.31
N ASP A 6 1.90 -35.20 -16.31
CA ASP A 6 1.68 -34.37 -17.48
C ASP A 6 0.33 -34.76 -18.10
N ASN A 7 -0.59 -33.80 -18.14
CA ASN A 7 -1.79 -33.87 -18.96
C ASN A 7 -1.62 -32.83 -20.06
N GLU A 8 -1.68 -33.30 -21.30
CA GLU A 8 -1.76 -32.50 -22.50
C GLU A 8 -2.93 -31.49 -22.40
N GLY A 9 -2.61 -30.20 -22.57
CA GLY A 9 -3.52 -29.14 -23.02
C GLY A 9 -4.83 -28.90 -22.26
N ASP A 10 -4.80 -28.62 -20.96
CA ASP A 10 -5.97 -28.07 -20.26
C ASP A 10 -6.17 -26.60 -20.65
N GLY A 11 -7.21 -26.31 -21.46
CA GLY A 11 -7.55 -24.99 -21.98
C GLY A 11 -7.87 -23.93 -20.91
N THR A 12 -7.82 -24.27 -19.63
CA THR A 12 -8.05 -23.38 -18.48
C THR A 12 -6.78 -22.74 -17.92
N LYS A 13 -5.58 -23.21 -18.28
CA LYS A 13 -4.32 -22.67 -17.75
C LYS A 13 -3.93 -21.34 -18.40
N LEU A 14 -4.16 -20.26 -17.67
CA LEU A 14 -3.70 -18.91 -18.01
C LEU A 14 -2.19 -18.70 -17.82
N HIS A 15 -1.60 -17.85 -18.66
CA HIS A 15 -0.36 -17.13 -18.40
C HIS A 15 -0.66 -15.65 -18.11
N VAL A 16 -0.44 -15.23 -16.87
CA VAL A 16 -0.67 -13.86 -16.38
C VAL A 16 0.66 -13.15 -16.15
N VAL A 17 0.82 -11.96 -16.72
CA VAL A 17 1.95 -11.06 -16.45
C VAL A 17 1.56 -10.03 -15.41
N MET A 18 2.45 -9.77 -14.46
CA MET A 18 2.32 -8.81 -13.39
C MET A 18 3.34 -7.70 -13.59
N PHE A 19 2.88 -6.46 -13.68
CA PHE A 19 3.75 -5.29 -13.87
C PHE A 19 3.38 -4.15 -12.90
N PRO A 20 3.81 -4.26 -11.62
CA PRO A 20 3.55 -3.26 -10.60
C PRO A 20 4.37 -1.97 -10.79
N TRP A 21 3.92 -0.89 -10.14
CA TRP A 21 4.76 0.28 -9.89
C TRP A 21 5.88 -0.04 -8.88
N LEU A 22 7.03 0.63 -9.00
CA LEU A 22 8.26 0.39 -8.22
C LEU A 22 8.21 0.97 -6.80
N ALA A 23 7.13 0.66 -6.08
CA ALA A 23 6.94 0.99 -4.67
C ALA A 23 6.50 -0.28 -3.92
N PHE A 24 6.98 -0.50 -2.70
CA PHE A 24 6.67 -1.73 -1.96
C PHE A 24 5.18 -1.87 -1.63
N GLY A 25 4.47 -0.75 -1.46
CA GLY A 25 3.01 -0.74 -1.32
C GLY A 25 2.24 -1.31 -2.53
N HIS A 26 2.90 -1.38 -3.70
CA HIS A 26 2.36 -1.89 -4.96
C HIS A 26 2.93 -3.27 -5.29
N MET A 27 4.26 -3.44 -5.21
CA MET A 27 4.92 -4.71 -5.56
C MET A 27 4.50 -5.86 -4.64
N VAL A 28 4.32 -5.60 -3.34
CA VAL A 28 3.92 -6.64 -2.38
C VAL A 28 2.52 -7.20 -2.67
N PRO A 29 1.44 -6.42 -2.83
CA PRO A 29 0.14 -7.00 -3.18
C PRO A 29 0.13 -7.69 -4.54
N TYR A 30 0.89 -7.21 -5.53
CA TYR A 30 1.06 -7.93 -6.80
C TYR A 30 1.69 -9.30 -6.58
N LEU A 31 2.70 -9.39 -5.70
CA LEU A 31 3.33 -10.65 -5.35
C LEU A 31 2.37 -11.57 -4.62
N GLU A 32 1.57 -11.06 -3.68
CA GLU A 32 0.57 -11.85 -2.96
C GLU A 32 -0.48 -12.43 -3.92
N LEU A 33 -1.00 -11.62 -4.85
CA LEU A 33 -1.92 -12.12 -5.88
C LEU A 33 -1.23 -13.14 -6.80
N SER A 34 0.03 -12.90 -7.17
CA SER A 34 0.84 -13.85 -7.98
C SER A 34 0.97 -15.22 -7.31
N LYS A 35 1.22 -15.24 -5.99
CA LYS A 35 1.29 -16.48 -5.21
C LYS A 35 -0.04 -17.25 -5.28
N LEU A 36 -1.17 -16.55 -5.13
CA LEU A 36 -2.49 -17.19 -5.15
C LEU A 36 -2.86 -17.73 -6.54
N ILE A 37 -2.55 -16.98 -7.60
CA ILE A 37 -2.73 -17.43 -9.00
C ILE A 37 -1.87 -18.68 -9.28
N ALA A 38 -0.59 -18.65 -8.89
CA ALA A 38 0.32 -19.78 -9.06
C ALA A 38 -0.13 -21.02 -8.27
N GLN A 39 -0.64 -20.84 -7.05
CA GLN A 39 -1.20 -21.92 -6.23
C GLN A 39 -2.40 -22.62 -6.89
N LYS A 40 -3.14 -21.91 -7.75
CA LYS A 40 -4.27 -22.45 -8.52
C LYS A 40 -3.83 -23.09 -9.85
N GLY A 41 -2.52 -23.16 -10.12
CA GLY A 41 -1.95 -23.90 -11.26
C GLY A 41 -1.74 -23.06 -12.52
N HIS A 42 -1.93 -21.75 -12.45
CA HIS A 42 -1.68 -20.83 -13.56
C HIS A 42 -0.21 -20.37 -13.60
N LYS A 43 0.26 -20.01 -14.79
CA LYS A 43 1.61 -19.49 -14.99
C LYS A 43 1.63 -17.99 -14.70
N VAL A 44 2.58 -17.54 -13.88
CA VAL A 44 2.78 -16.12 -13.59
C VAL A 44 4.15 -15.67 -14.07
N SER A 45 4.23 -14.50 -14.70
CA SER A 45 5.49 -13.78 -14.89
C SER A 45 5.44 -12.44 -14.17
N PHE A 46 6.35 -12.24 -13.22
CA PHE A 46 6.43 -11.03 -12.42
C PHE A 46 7.56 -10.15 -12.93
N ILE A 47 7.21 -9.04 -13.58
CA ILE A 47 8.17 -8.09 -14.13
C ILE A 47 8.48 -7.02 -13.09
N SER A 48 9.76 -6.86 -12.79
CA SER A 48 10.27 -5.77 -11.96
C SER A 48 11.77 -5.63 -12.19
N THR A 49 12.39 -4.63 -11.55
CA THR A 49 13.83 -4.41 -11.62
C THR A 49 14.62 -5.43 -10.78
N PRO A 50 15.91 -5.68 -11.10
CA PRO A 50 16.71 -6.71 -10.43
C PRO A 50 16.74 -6.63 -8.91
N ARG A 51 17.07 -5.46 -8.34
CA ARG A 51 17.20 -5.25 -6.89
C ARG A 51 15.87 -5.40 -6.18
N ASN A 52 14.79 -4.95 -6.80
CA ASN A 52 13.45 -5.10 -6.25
C ASN A 52 13.01 -6.57 -6.22
N ILE A 53 13.30 -7.35 -7.27
CA ILE A 53 13.05 -8.79 -7.26
C ILE A 53 13.84 -9.45 -6.13
N ASP A 54 15.13 -9.14 -5.98
CA ASP A 54 15.96 -9.73 -4.92
C ASP A 54 15.46 -9.38 -3.51
N ARG A 55 14.86 -8.21 -3.31
CA ARG A 55 14.21 -7.82 -2.04
C ARG A 55 12.87 -8.52 -1.80
N LEU A 56 12.22 -9.02 -2.85
CA LEU A 56 10.94 -9.73 -2.77
C LEU A 56 11.12 -11.25 -2.63
N LEU A 57 12.21 -11.82 -3.15
CA LEU A 57 12.49 -13.26 -3.11
C LEU A 57 12.40 -13.87 -1.70
N PRO A 58 12.92 -13.24 -0.62
CA PRO A 58 12.78 -13.79 0.74
C PRO A 58 11.33 -13.98 1.21
N ARG A 59 10.37 -13.36 0.53
CA ARG A 59 8.93 -13.47 0.84
C ARG A 59 8.26 -14.64 0.11
N LEU A 60 8.99 -15.42 -0.69
CA LEU A 60 8.42 -16.53 -1.44
C LEU A 60 8.53 -17.83 -0.66
N PRO A 61 7.42 -18.58 -0.53
CA PRO A 61 7.50 -19.98 -0.14
C PRO A 61 8.35 -20.77 -1.14
N GLU A 62 9.23 -21.66 -0.65
CA GLU A 62 10.11 -22.49 -1.49
C GLU A 62 9.33 -23.22 -2.61
N ASN A 63 8.13 -23.71 -2.31
CA ASN A 63 7.28 -24.44 -3.24
C ASN A 63 6.69 -23.57 -4.37
N LEU A 64 6.77 -22.24 -4.29
CA LEU A 64 6.32 -21.30 -5.33
C LEU A 64 7.47 -20.65 -6.10
N SER A 65 8.70 -20.78 -5.60
CA SER A 65 9.91 -20.21 -6.21
C SER A 65 10.13 -20.69 -7.66
N SER A 66 9.68 -21.92 -7.97
CA SER A 66 9.78 -22.52 -9.30
C SER A 66 8.55 -22.28 -10.19
N VAL A 67 7.47 -21.71 -9.64
CA VAL A 67 6.18 -21.54 -10.34
C VAL A 67 5.98 -20.11 -10.84
N ILE A 68 6.54 -19.12 -10.15
CA ILE A 68 6.51 -17.71 -10.56
C ILE A 68 7.80 -17.39 -11.32
N ASN A 69 7.68 -16.99 -12.58
CA ASN A 69 8.81 -16.55 -13.39
C ASN A 69 9.13 -15.08 -13.10
N PHE A 70 10.24 -14.78 -12.43
CA PHE A 70 10.69 -13.42 -12.20
C PHE A 70 11.46 -12.87 -13.39
N VAL A 71 10.93 -11.82 -14.01
CA VAL A 71 11.51 -11.18 -15.19
C VAL A 71 12.21 -9.90 -14.74
N LYS A 72 13.53 -9.97 -14.62
CA LYS A 72 14.39 -8.86 -14.20
C LYS A 72 14.67 -7.94 -15.38
N LEU A 73 14.12 -6.72 -15.37
CA LEU A 73 14.39 -5.69 -16.39
C LEU A 73 15.10 -4.48 -15.76
N SER A 74 16.30 -4.16 -16.24
CA SER A 74 17.06 -3.02 -15.75
C SER A 74 16.46 -1.70 -16.22
N LEU A 75 16.43 -0.70 -15.34
CA LEU A 75 16.04 0.65 -15.71
C LEU A 75 17.10 1.26 -16.64
N PRO A 76 16.72 2.00 -17.69
CA PRO A 76 17.66 2.75 -18.53
C PRO A 76 18.10 4.03 -17.79
N VAL A 77 18.98 3.87 -16.80
CA VAL A 77 19.35 4.97 -15.88
C VAL A 77 20.11 6.10 -16.58
N GLY A 78 20.85 5.87 -17.69
CA GLY A 78 21.42 6.92 -18.55
C GLY A 78 22.12 8.07 -17.80
N ASP A 79 22.02 9.30 -18.32
CA ASP A 79 22.47 10.55 -17.65
C ASP A 79 21.45 11.10 -16.63
N ASN A 80 20.56 10.25 -16.10
CA ASN A 80 19.46 10.72 -15.26
C ASN A 80 19.94 11.10 -13.85
N LYS A 81 19.16 11.95 -13.17
CA LYS A 81 19.41 12.39 -11.79
C LYS A 81 19.17 11.31 -10.73
N LEU A 82 18.94 10.06 -11.15
CA LEU A 82 18.72 8.95 -10.24
C LEU A 82 20.05 8.30 -9.90
N PRO A 83 20.17 7.80 -8.66
CA PRO A 83 21.32 7.00 -8.32
C PRO A 83 21.29 5.64 -9.01
N GLU A 84 22.46 5.06 -9.24
CA GLU A 84 22.63 3.76 -9.92
C GLU A 84 21.81 2.64 -9.24
N ASP A 85 21.66 2.72 -7.93
CA ASP A 85 20.94 1.73 -7.12
C ASP A 85 19.47 2.15 -6.82
N GLY A 86 19.00 3.26 -7.38
CA GLY A 86 17.68 3.86 -7.18
C GLY A 86 16.56 3.17 -7.96
N GLU A 87 16.23 1.94 -7.58
CA GLU A 87 15.23 1.13 -8.29
C GLU A 87 13.81 1.20 -7.68
N ALA A 88 13.62 1.76 -6.49
CA ALA A 88 12.30 1.92 -5.87
C ALA A 88 12.10 3.32 -5.28
N THR A 89 10.84 3.68 -5.02
CA THR A 89 10.47 4.95 -4.36
C THR A 89 11.09 5.10 -2.96
N THR A 90 11.47 4.00 -2.32
CA THR A 90 12.17 4.01 -1.04
C THR A 90 13.67 4.27 -1.19
N ASP A 91 14.25 4.10 -2.37
CA ASP A 91 15.69 4.29 -2.55
C ASP A 91 16.07 5.77 -2.75
N VAL A 92 15.08 6.61 -3.06
CA VAL A 92 15.28 8.00 -3.45
C VAL A 92 14.39 8.97 -2.65
N PRO A 93 14.82 10.23 -2.47
CA PRO A 93 13.97 11.31 -1.95
C PRO A 93 12.70 11.56 -2.80
N PHE A 94 11.67 12.21 -2.21
CA PHE A 94 10.37 12.44 -2.87
C PHE A 94 10.50 13.20 -4.19
N GLU A 95 11.38 14.19 -4.23
CA GLU A 95 11.67 15.05 -5.38
C GLU A 95 12.33 14.29 -6.54
N LEU A 96 12.89 13.11 -6.30
CA LEU A 96 13.47 12.26 -7.33
C LEU A 96 12.51 11.19 -7.87
N VAL A 97 11.37 10.95 -7.22
CA VAL A 97 10.35 9.99 -7.69
C VAL A 97 9.85 10.28 -9.12
N PRO A 98 9.68 11.55 -9.56
CA PRO A 98 9.36 11.84 -10.96
C PRO A 98 10.38 11.29 -11.96
N TYR A 99 11.69 11.37 -11.65
CA TYR A 99 12.73 10.80 -12.50
C TYR A 99 12.65 9.27 -12.52
N LEU A 100 12.28 8.63 -11.41
CA LEU A 100 12.02 7.18 -11.36
C LEU A 100 10.91 6.77 -12.33
N LYS A 101 9.87 7.61 -12.49
CA LYS A 101 8.79 7.37 -13.46
C LYS A 101 9.27 7.51 -14.90
N ILE A 102 10.12 8.49 -15.19
CA ILE A 102 10.71 8.68 -16.52
C ILE A 102 11.52 7.45 -16.94
N VAL A 103 12.39 6.93 -16.07
CA VAL A 103 13.16 5.72 -16.40
C VAL A 103 12.29 4.47 -16.45
N TYR A 104 11.23 4.40 -15.64
CA TYR A 104 10.24 3.32 -15.70
C TYR A 104 9.50 3.32 -17.05
N ASP A 105 9.20 4.49 -17.63
CA ASP A 105 8.64 4.58 -18.98
C ASP A 105 9.61 4.07 -20.05
N GLY A 106 10.92 4.15 -19.79
CA GLY A 106 11.95 3.53 -20.61
C GLY A 106 11.89 2.00 -20.66
N LEU A 107 11.18 1.34 -19.75
CA LEU A 107 10.91 -0.11 -19.80
C LEU A 107 9.94 -0.51 -20.93
N LYS A 108 9.36 0.46 -21.64
CA LYS A 108 8.42 0.21 -22.75
C LYS A 108 8.93 -0.80 -23.77
N VAL A 109 10.18 -0.65 -24.24
CA VAL A 109 10.77 -1.55 -25.24
C VAL A 109 10.98 -2.96 -24.68
N PRO A 110 11.74 -3.18 -23.60
CA PRO A 110 11.98 -4.53 -23.09
C PRO A 110 10.70 -5.24 -22.61
N VAL A 111 9.72 -4.50 -22.08
CA VAL A 111 8.40 -5.09 -21.75
C VAL A 111 7.68 -5.53 -23.02
N THR A 112 7.72 -4.74 -24.10
CA THR A 112 7.10 -5.13 -25.38
C THR A 112 7.70 -6.40 -25.95
N GLU A 113 9.03 -6.49 -25.99
CA GLU A 113 9.75 -7.68 -26.48
C GLU A 113 9.44 -8.93 -25.64
N PHE A 114 9.33 -8.77 -24.31
CA PHE A 114 8.91 -9.85 -23.44
C PHE A 114 7.47 -10.31 -23.72
N LEU A 115 6.53 -9.38 -23.96
CA LEU A 115 5.14 -9.73 -24.27
C LEU A 115 5.00 -10.41 -25.63
N GLU A 116 5.74 -9.95 -26.65
CA GLU A 116 5.78 -10.56 -27.98
C GLU A 116 6.29 -12.00 -27.96
N SER A 117 7.35 -12.24 -27.18
CA SER A 117 7.97 -13.56 -27.06
C SER A 117 7.16 -14.52 -26.20
N SER A 118 6.61 -14.03 -25.08
CA SER A 118 5.95 -14.89 -24.09
C SER A 118 4.45 -15.11 -24.33
N LYS A 119 3.80 -14.23 -25.10
CA LYS A 119 2.38 -14.31 -25.52
C LYS A 119 1.42 -14.65 -24.35
N PRO A 120 1.43 -13.84 -23.28
CA PRO A 120 0.54 -14.08 -22.14
C PRO A 120 -0.91 -13.81 -22.51
N ASP A 121 -1.81 -14.39 -21.73
CA ASP A 121 -3.26 -14.17 -21.88
C ASP A 121 -3.67 -12.81 -21.31
N TRP A 122 -3.08 -12.47 -20.17
CA TRP A 122 -3.39 -11.27 -19.42
C TRP A 122 -2.13 -10.53 -18.99
N VAL A 123 -2.19 -9.20 -19.03
CA VAL A 123 -1.25 -8.31 -18.36
C VAL A 123 -2.01 -7.53 -17.30
N LEU A 124 -1.64 -7.74 -16.04
CA LEU A 124 -2.11 -6.95 -14.91
C LEU A 124 -1.05 -5.89 -14.62
N GLN A 125 -1.42 -4.64 -14.88
CA GLN A 125 -0.53 -3.48 -14.77
C GLN A 125 -1.02 -2.51 -13.71
N ASP A 126 -0.10 -1.73 -13.17
CA ASP A 126 -0.37 -0.67 -12.21
C ASP A 126 -0.62 0.68 -12.92
N PHE A 127 -0.83 1.75 -12.14
CA PHE A 127 -1.18 3.06 -12.64
C PHE A 127 -0.10 3.74 -13.48
N ALA A 128 1.18 3.39 -13.29
CA ALA A 128 2.30 4.13 -13.86
C ALA A 128 2.49 3.89 -15.36
N ALA A 129 2.26 2.65 -15.83
CA ALA A 129 2.52 2.18 -17.19
C ALA A 129 1.37 2.54 -18.18
N PHE A 130 1.05 3.82 -18.31
CA PHE A 130 -0.03 4.32 -19.18
C PHE A 130 0.17 4.00 -20.67
N TRP A 131 1.41 3.74 -21.08
CA TRP A 131 1.78 3.37 -22.44
C TRP A 131 1.52 1.90 -22.77
N LEU A 132 1.25 1.05 -21.78
CA LEU A 132 1.15 -0.41 -21.95
C LEU A 132 -0.18 -0.89 -22.54
N PRO A 133 -1.37 -0.35 -22.17
CA PRO A 133 -2.63 -0.82 -22.73
C PRO A 133 -2.71 -0.79 -24.27
N PRO A 134 -2.29 0.28 -24.98
CA PRO A 134 -2.30 0.28 -26.44
C PRO A 134 -1.29 -0.70 -27.06
N ILE A 135 -0.21 -1.06 -26.35
CA ILE A 135 0.76 -2.07 -26.81
C ILE A 135 0.13 -3.46 -26.69
N SER A 136 -0.38 -3.82 -25.52
CA SER A 136 -1.04 -5.10 -25.27
C SER A 136 -2.17 -5.36 -26.25
N ARG A 137 -3.01 -4.33 -26.55
CA ARG A 137 -4.08 -4.43 -27.55
C ARG A 137 -3.55 -4.79 -28.94
N ARG A 138 -2.43 -4.21 -29.40
CA ARG A 138 -1.84 -4.54 -30.70
C ARG A 138 -1.28 -5.97 -30.74
N LEU A 139 -0.82 -6.46 -29.59
CA LEU A 139 -0.34 -7.83 -29.43
C LEU A 139 -1.48 -8.84 -29.22
N GLY A 140 -2.74 -8.39 -29.13
CA GLY A 140 -3.89 -9.24 -28.87
C GLY A 140 -3.98 -9.74 -27.43
N ILE A 141 -3.33 -9.06 -26.48
CA ILE A 141 -3.26 -9.44 -25.06
C ILE A 141 -4.28 -8.64 -24.26
N LYS A 142 -5.05 -9.31 -23.38
CA LYS A 142 -5.99 -8.67 -22.47
C LYS A 142 -5.29 -7.93 -21.34
N THR A 143 -5.90 -6.84 -20.86
CA THR A 143 -5.30 -5.95 -19.88
C THR A 143 -6.21 -5.71 -18.69
N GLY A 144 -5.66 -5.87 -17.49
CA GLY A 144 -6.31 -5.49 -16.24
C GLY A 144 -5.52 -4.40 -15.53
N PHE A 145 -6.19 -3.39 -15.01
CA PHE A 145 -5.59 -2.49 -14.02
C PHE A 145 -5.74 -3.14 -12.64
N PHE A 146 -4.66 -3.63 -12.04
CA PHE A 146 -4.71 -4.11 -10.65
C PHE A 146 -4.35 -2.97 -9.70
N SER A 147 -5.38 -2.39 -9.09
CA SER A 147 -5.25 -1.25 -8.20
C SER A 147 -4.79 -1.66 -6.81
N ALA A 148 -3.63 -1.13 -6.41
CA ALA A 148 -3.18 -1.12 -5.02
C ALA A 148 -3.92 -0.07 -4.17
N PHE A 149 -4.64 0.86 -4.80
CA PHE A 149 -5.57 1.77 -4.13
C PHE A 149 -6.90 1.07 -3.85
N ASN A 150 -7.63 1.55 -2.84
CA ASN A 150 -8.99 1.11 -2.51
C ASN A 150 -10.05 1.75 -3.42
N GLY A 151 -11.27 1.22 -3.36
CA GLY A 151 -12.41 1.68 -4.15
C GLY A 151 -12.74 3.16 -3.91
N ALA A 152 -12.66 3.63 -2.67
CA ALA A 152 -12.91 5.04 -2.35
C ALA A 152 -11.96 6.00 -3.09
N THR A 153 -10.67 5.64 -3.17
CA THR A 153 -9.67 6.42 -3.91
C THR A 153 -9.99 6.45 -5.40
N LEU A 154 -10.37 5.30 -5.98
CA LEU A 154 -10.74 5.23 -7.40
C LEU A 154 -12.03 5.98 -7.72
N GLY A 155 -13.05 5.90 -6.85
CA GLY A 155 -14.34 6.57 -7.05
C GLY A 155 -14.27 8.10 -7.00
N ILE A 156 -13.18 8.65 -6.43
CA ILE A 156 -12.92 10.10 -6.37
C ILE A 156 -12.16 10.61 -7.59
N LEU A 157 -11.61 9.73 -8.43
CA LEU A 157 -10.97 10.11 -9.69
C LEU A 157 -12.01 10.60 -10.70
N LYS A 158 -11.57 11.47 -11.63
CA LYS A 158 -12.46 11.97 -12.68
C LYS A 158 -12.97 10.81 -13.53
N PRO A 159 -14.29 10.65 -13.67
CA PRO A 159 -14.86 9.70 -14.61
C PRO A 159 -14.73 10.18 -16.07
N PRO A 160 -14.69 9.24 -17.04
CA PRO A 160 -14.82 9.57 -18.45
C PRO A 160 -16.11 10.35 -18.75
N GLY A 161 -16.02 11.33 -19.66
CA GLY A 161 -17.18 12.10 -20.13
C GLY A 161 -17.67 13.21 -19.21
N PHE A 162 -17.01 13.47 -18.08
CA PHE A 162 -17.26 14.66 -17.28
C PHE A 162 -16.35 15.81 -17.76
N GLU A 163 -16.93 16.98 -18.04
CA GLU A 163 -16.15 18.15 -18.47
C GLU A 163 -15.41 18.79 -17.29
N GLU A 164 -16.12 19.03 -16.18
CA GLU A 164 -15.57 19.64 -14.97
C GLU A 164 -14.57 18.69 -14.29
N TYR A 165 -13.32 19.14 -14.15
CA TYR A 165 -12.35 18.50 -13.26
C TYR A 165 -12.15 19.37 -12.02
N ARG A 166 -11.84 18.74 -10.90
CA ARG A 166 -11.51 19.43 -9.65
C ARG A 166 -10.15 20.10 -9.85
N THR A 167 -10.09 21.42 -9.78
CA THR A 167 -8.88 22.20 -10.13
C THR A 167 -8.36 23.07 -9.00
N SER A 168 -9.12 23.22 -7.92
CA SER A 168 -8.74 24.00 -6.74
C SER A 168 -8.73 23.14 -5.47
N PRO A 169 -7.95 23.49 -4.44
CA PRO A 169 -8.02 22.80 -3.15
C PRO A 169 -9.43 22.73 -2.56
N ALA A 170 -10.25 23.79 -2.75
CA ALA A 170 -11.63 23.81 -2.29
C ALA A 170 -12.50 22.71 -2.93
N ASP A 171 -12.23 22.37 -4.20
CA ASP A 171 -12.90 21.26 -4.88
C ASP A 171 -12.53 19.92 -4.24
N PHE A 172 -11.28 19.77 -3.79
CA PHE A 172 -10.74 18.56 -3.16
C PHE A 172 -11.22 18.32 -1.73
N MET A 173 -11.70 19.37 -1.07
CA MET A 173 -12.19 19.35 0.32
C MET A 173 -13.66 18.94 0.49
N LYS A 174 -14.35 18.62 -0.60
CA LYS A 174 -15.75 18.15 -0.59
C LYS A 174 -15.88 16.90 -1.44
N PRO A 175 -16.79 15.97 -1.14
CA PRO A 175 -17.08 14.85 -2.03
C PRO A 175 -17.37 15.34 -3.46
N PRO A 176 -16.83 14.68 -4.51
CA PRO A 176 -17.15 15.04 -5.88
C PRO A 176 -18.64 14.96 -6.18
N LYS A 177 -19.14 15.82 -7.08
CA LYS A 177 -20.56 15.89 -7.47
C LYS A 177 -21.13 14.58 -8.04
N TRP A 178 -20.26 13.71 -8.57
CA TRP A 178 -20.67 12.41 -9.12
C TRP A 178 -20.78 11.31 -8.07
N VAL A 179 -20.45 11.57 -6.81
CA VAL A 179 -20.70 10.64 -5.71
C VAL A 179 -22.16 10.79 -5.27
N PRO A 180 -23.04 9.78 -5.48
CA PRO A 180 -24.48 9.93 -5.29
C PRO A 180 -24.93 9.68 -3.84
N PHE A 181 -24.05 9.21 -2.97
CA PHE A 181 -24.35 8.85 -1.58
C PHE A 181 -23.69 9.81 -0.59
N GLU A 182 -24.27 9.89 0.61
CA GLU A 182 -23.75 10.75 1.67
C GLU A 182 -22.40 10.23 2.18
N THR A 183 -21.38 11.09 2.14
CA THR A 183 -20.04 10.72 2.60
C THR A 183 -19.26 11.94 3.05
N SER A 184 -18.39 11.75 4.05
CA SER A 184 -17.41 12.76 4.48
C SER A 184 -16.02 12.53 3.86
N VAL A 185 -15.89 11.57 2.94
CA VAL A 185 -14.61 11.22 2.32
C VAL A 185 -14.20 12.33 1.35
N ALA A 186 -13.31 13.19 1.84
CA ALA A 186 -12.64 14.26 1.09
C ALA A 186 -11.28 14.56 1.73
N PHE A 187 -10.43 15.30 1.01
CA PHE A 187 -9.14 15.73 1.54
C PHE A 187 -9.30 16.89 2.52
N LYS A 188 -8.36 17.04 3.45
CA LYS A 188 -8.14 18.29 4.18
C LYS A 188 -7.29 19.26 3.35
N LEU A 189 -7.33 20.55 3.67
CA LEU A 189 -6.62 21.58 2.90
C LEU A 189 -5.10 21.30 2.84
N PHE A 190 -4.47 20.97 3.97
CA PHE A 190 -3.04 20.64 4.01
C PHE A 190 -2.67 19.40 3.15
N GLU A 191 -3.61 18.46 2.98
CA GLU A 191 -3.44 17.24 2.19
C GLU A 191 -3.50 17.53 0.68
N CYS A 192 -4.25 18.57 0.27
CA CYS A 192 -4.37 18.98 -1.13
C CYS A 192 -3.00 19.35 -1.74
N ARG A 193 -2.03 19.79 -0.93
CA ARG A 193 -0.66 20.08 -1.39
C ARG A 193 -0.01 18.86 -2.05
N PHE A 194 -0.25 17.66 -1.54
CA PHE A 194 0.27 16.42 -2.13
C PHE A 194 -0.42 16.08 -3.45
N ILE A 195 -1.70 16.41 -3.59
CA ILE A 195 -2.45 16.23 -4.84
C ILE A 195 -1.90 17.17 -5.93
N PHE A 196 -1.82 18.46 -5.64
CA PHE A 196 -1.39 19.43 -6.64
C PHE A 196 0.10 19.28 -7.00
N LYS A 197 0.99 19.09 -6.02
CA LYS A 197 2.43 18.94 -6.30
C LYS A 197 2.82 17.54 -6.75
N GLY A 198 2.20 16.49 -6.23
CA GLY A 198 2.63 15.11 -6.45
C GLY A 198 1.84 14.36 -7.51
N PHE A 199 0.55 14.67 -7.68
CA PHE A 199 -0.36 13.88 -8.52
C PHE A 199 -0.79 14.60 -9.81
N MET A 200 -1.03 15.91 -9.72
CA MET A 200 -1.57 16.71 -10.84
C MET A 200 -0.52 17.49 -11.63
N ALA A 201 0.56 17.94 -10.99
CA ALA A 201 1.56 18.76 -11.65
C ALA A 201 2.56 17.92 -12.46
N GLU A 202 3.00 18.48 -13.58
CA GLU A 202 4.28 18.11 -14.17
C GLU A 202 5.38 18.70 -13.28
N THR A 203 6.07 17.84 -12.54
CA THR A 203 7.05 18.23 -11.53
C THR A 203 8.43 18.50 -12.11
N THR A 204 8.74 17.91 -13.27
CA THR A 204 10.06 17.92 -13.92
C THR A 204 9.90 17.69 -15.41
N GLU A 205 10.87 18.12 -16.22
CA GLU A 205 10.88 17.93 -17.67
C GLU A 205 10.71 16.45 -18.06
N GLY A 206 9.72 16.17 -18.90
CA GLY A 206 9.47 14.84 -19.46
C GLY A 206 8.67 13.90 -18.55
N ASN A 207 8.31 14.30 -17.33
CA ASN A 207 7.45 13.49 -16.47
C ASN A 207 5.97 13.71 -16.81
N VAL A 208 5.25 12.61 -17.06
CA VAL A 208 3.79 12.64 -17.17
C VAL A 208 3.15 12.71 -15.77
N PRO A 209 2.22 13.64 -15.50
CA PRO A 209 1.49 13.70 -14.23
C PRO A 209 0.74 12.40 -13.91
N ASP A 210 0.69 12.01 -12.63
CA ASP A 210 0.09 10.74 -12.20
C ASP A 210 -1.40 10.66 -12.55
N ILE A 211 -2.14 11.76 -12.52
CA ILE A 211 -3.54 11.80 -12.97
C ILE A 211 -3.69 11.34 -14.43
N HIS A 212 -2.76 11.71 -15.31
CA HIS A 212 -2.78 11.29 -16.71
C HIS A 212 -2.31 9.85 -16.86
N ARG A 213 -1.37 9.40 -16.02
CA ARG A 213 -0.93 8.01 -16.00
C ARG A 213 -2.08 7.09 -15.62
N VAL A 214 -2.72 7.36 -14.48
CA VAL A 214 -3.90 6.63 -13.98
C VAL A 214 -5.03 6.66 -15.02
N GLY A 215 -5.34 7.84 -15.58
CA GLY A 215 -6.36 7.98 -16.62
C GLY A 215 -6.08 7.12 -17.84
N GLY A 216 -4.85 7.16 -18.39
CA GLY A 216 -4.47 6.34 -19.54
C GLY A 216 -4.53 4.84 -19.28
N VAL A 217 -4.19 4.40 -18.06
CA VAL A 217 -4.33 2.98 -17.65
C VAL A 217 -5.80 2.59 -17.52
N ILE A 218 -6.60 3.37 -16.80
CA ILE A 218 -8.02 3.10 -16.59
C ILE A 218 -8.77 3.11 -17.91
N ASP A 219 -8.57 4.11 -18.77
CA ASP A 219 -9.23 4.20 -20.07
C ASP A 219 -8.82 3.03 -20.98
N GLY A 220 -7.53 2.69 -20.94
CA GLY A 220 -6.93 1.70 -21.81
C GLY A 220 -7.22 0.24 -21.46
N CYS A 221 -7.50 -0.08 -20.19
CA CYS A 221 -7.66 -1.46 -19.73
C CYS A 221 -9.05 -2.06 -20.03
N ASP A 222 -9.13 -3.39 -20.07
CA ASP A 222 -10.38 -4.14 -20.28
C ASP A 222 -11.20 -4.28 -18.98
N VAL A 223 -10.53 -4.27 -17.82
CA VAL A 223 -11.12 -4.51 -16.49
C VAL A 223 -10.29 -3.85 -15.40
N ILE A 224 -10.94 -3.47 -14.29
CA ILE A 224 -10.27 -2.95 -13.10
C ILE A 224 -10.39 -4.00 -11.99
N PHE A 225 -9.25 -4.47 -11.50
CA PHE A 225 -9.16 -5.31 -10.32
C PHE A 225 -8.79 -4.44 -9.12
N VAL A 226 -9.51 -4.58 -8.01
CA VAL A 226 -9.30 -3.74 -6.83
C VAL A 226 -8.87 -4.61 -5.66
N ARG A 227 -7.76 -4.26 -5.00
CA ARG A 227 -7.37 -4.87 -3.72
C ARG A 227 -8.33 -4.43 -2.62
N SER A 228 -9.54 -4.99 -2.61
CA SER A 228 -10.58 -4.70 -1.63
C SER A 228 -11.67 -5.77 -1.62
N CYS A 229 -12.75 -5.54 -0.89
CA CYS A 229 -13.90 -6.41 -0.77
C CYS A 229 -15.21 -5.61 -0.64
N TYR A 230 -16.32 -6.21 -1.03
CA TYR A 230 -17.65 -5.60 -0.96
C TYR A 230 -18.06 -5.28 0.48
N GLU A 231 -17.67 -6.11 1.45
CA GLU A 231 -18.02 -5.92 2.86
C GLU A 231 -17.37 -4.67 3.47
N TYR A 232 -16.30 -4.16 2.86
CA TYR A 232 -15.66 -2.93 3.30
C TYR A 232 -16.19 -1.70 2.57
N GLU A 233 -16.33 -1.75 1.24
CA GLU A 233 -16.61 -0.54 0.44
C GLU A 233 -17.46 -0.79 -0.82
N ALA A 234 -18.53 -1.59 -0.71
CA ALA A 234 -19.44 -1.89 -1.83
C ALA A 234 -19.93 -0.66 -2.63
N GLU A 235 -20.34 0.42 -1.96
CA GLU A 235 -20.83 1.64 -2.62
C GLU A 235 -19.76 2.28 -3.51
N TRP A 236 -18.50 2.29 -3.06
CA TRP A 236 -17.38 2.83 -3.82
C TRP A 236 -16.99 1.94 -5.00
N LEU A 237 -17.03 0.62 -4.83
CA LEU A 237 -16.78 -0.33 -5.92
C LEU A 237 -17.88 -0.26 -6.98
N GLY A 238 -19.14 -0.18 -6.56
CA GLY A 238 -20.29 0.02 -7.45
C GLY A 238 -20.20 1.33 -8.21
N LEU A 239 -19.93 2.44 -7.52
CA LEU A 239 -19.71 3.75 -8.15
C LEU A 239 -18.58 3.70 -9.19
N THR A 240 -17.43 3.12 -8.84
CA THR A 240 -16.30 3.01 -9.77
C THR A 240 -16.71 2.25 -11.04
N GLN A 241 -17.50 1.17 -10.91
CA GLN A 241 -18.00 0.43 -12.06
C GLN A 241 -18.91 1.27 -12.96
N GLU A 242 -19.86 1.99 -12.37
CA GLU A 242 -20.78 2.87 -13.09
C GLU A 242 -20.06 3.99 -13.83
N LEU A 243 -19.10 4.63 -13.14
CA LEU A 243 -18.30 5.72 -13.66
C LEU A 243 -17.40 5.27 -14.83
N GLN A 244 -16.71 4.15 -14.68
CA GLN A 244 -15.74 3.67 -15.66
C GLN A 244 -16.36 2.85 -16.80
N ARG A 245 -17.65 2.47 -16.67
CA ARG A 245 -18.41 1.70 -17.68
C ARG A 245 -17.70 0.42 -18.12
N LYS A 246 -16.99 -0.23 -17.20
CA LYS A 246 -16.28 -1.48 -17.39
C LYS A 246 -16.28 -2.30 -16.10
N PRO A 247 -16.04 -3.61 -16.15
CA PRO A 247 -16.07 -4.45 -14.95
C PRO A 247 -15.07 -3.96 -13.89
N VAL A 248 -15.54 -3.91 -12.64
CA VAL A 248 -14.72 -3.64 -11.45
C VAL A 248 -14.85 -4.82 -10.51
N ILE A 249 -13.76 -5.57 -10.35
CA ILE A 249 -13.76 -6.86 -9.66
C ILE A 249 -12.83 -6.77 -8.44
N PRO A 250 -13.36 -6.81 -7.21
CA PRO A 250 -12.53 -6.94 -6.02
C PRO A 250 -11.83 -8.30 -5.99
N VAL A 251 -10.53 -8.31 -5.65
CA VAL A 251 -9.71 -9.53 -5.51
C VAL A 251 -9.49 -9.92 -4.05
N GLY A 252 -10.30 -9.38 -3.14
CA GLY A 252 -10.08 -9.45 -1.70
C GLY A 252 -9.01 -8.46 -1.24
N VAL A 253 -8.78 -8.40 0.07
CA VAL A 253 -7.83 -7.46 0.67
C VAL A 253 -6.38 -7.97 0.62
N LEU A 254 -6.17 -9.23 0.22
CA LEU A 254 -4.87 -9.90 0.16
C LEU A 254 -4.12 -9.71 1.50
N PRO A 255 -4.67 -10.20 2.62
CA PRO A 255 -4.01 -10.10 3.90
C PRO A 255 -2.78 -11.02 3.89
N PRO A 256 -1.66 -10.63 4.51
CA PRO A 256 -0.50 -11.50 4.61
C PRO A 256 -0.83 -12.81 5.33
N LYS A 257 -0.22 -13.93 4.90
CA LYS A 257 -0.48 -15.25 5.48
C LYS A 257 0.24 -15.39 6.83
N PRO A 258 -0.44 -15.81 7.91
CA PRO A 258 0.16 -15.94 9.24
C PRO A 258 1.18 -17.09 9.32
N ASP A 259 1.08 -18.08 8.42
CA ASP A 259 1.95 -19.26 8.38
C ASP A 259 3.28 -19.03 7.65
N GLU A 260 3.61 -17.77 7.32
CA GLU A 260 4.97 -17.44 6.88
C GLU A 260 5.94 -17.82 8.01
N LYS A 261 6.79 -18.81 7.72
CA LYS A 261 7.84 -19.23 8.65
C LYS A 261 8.89 -18.12 8.71
N PHE A 262 8.79 -17.28 9.74
CA PHE A 262 9.84 -16.34 10.05
C PHE A 262 10.97 -17.07 10.77
N GLU A 263 12.19 -16.92 10.27
CA GLU A 263 13.37 -17.38 11.01
C GLU A 263 13.50 -16.60 12.31
N ASP A 264 13.94 -17.26 13.38
CA ASP A 264 14.26 -16.61 14.64
C ASP A 264 15.63 -15.94 14.54
N THR A 265 15.62 -14.73 13.98
CA THR A 265 16.80 -13.86 13.95
C THR A 265 17.12 -13.32 15.35
N ASP A 266 18.38 -13.00 15.63
CA ASP A 266 18.78 -12.37 16.90
C ASP A 266 18.03 -11.05 17.14
N THR A 267 17.75 -10.31 16.06
CA THR A 267 16.91 -9.11 16.08
C THR A 267 15.51 -9.42 16.59
N TRP A 268 14.84 -10.40 15.99
CA TRP A 268 13.50 -10.79 16.42
C TRP A 268 13.49 -11.26 17.88
N LEU A 269 14.45 -12.11 18.27
CA LEU A 269 14.52 -12.65 19.64
C LEU A 269 14.67 -11.54 20.69
N SER A 270 15.47 -10.50 20.39
CA SER A 270 15.60 -9.32 21.25
C SER A 270 14.28 -8.55 21.37
N VAL A 271 13.64 -8.26 20.22
CA VAL A 271 12.36 -7.54 20.17
C VAL A 271 11.27 -8.34 20.91
N LYS A 272 11.18 -9.65 20.65
CA LYS A 272 10.23 -10.56 21.29
C LYS A 272 10.42 -10.58 22.79
N LYS A 273 11.65 -10.74 23.29
CA LYS A 273 11.94 -10.74 24.73
C LYS A 273 11.43 -9.47 25.41
N TRP A 274 11.64 -8.31 24.79
CA TRP A 274 11.13 -7.04 25.30
C TRP A 274 9.59 -7.03 25.29
N LEU A 275 8.96 -7.46 24.20
CA LEU A 275 7.49 -7.50 24.06
C LEU A 275 6.83 -8.50 25.04
N ASP A 276 7.45 -9.65 25.30
CA ASP A 276 7.00 -10.68 26.25
C ASP A 276 6.98 -10.14 27.69
N SER A 277 7.84 -9.18 28.01
CA SER A 277 7.91 -8.56 29.35
C SER A 277 6.78 -7.54 29.61
N ARG A 278 5.99 -7.19 28.58
CA ARG A 278 4.93 -6.19 28.66
C ARG A 278 3.57 -6.83 28.87
N LYS A 279 2.64 -6.09 29.47
CA LYS A 279 1.27 -6.56 29.67
C LYS A 279 0.55 -6.72 28.33
N SER A 280 -0.45 -7.60 28.29
CA SER A 280 -1.32 -7.74 27.13
C SER A 280 -1.93 -6.39 26.74
N LYS A 281 -1.94 -6.09 25.43
CA LYS A 281 -2.49 -4.86 24.84
C LYS A 281 -1.97 -3.56 25.48
N SER A 282 -0.75 -3.54 26.01
CA SER A 282 -0.19 -2.37 26.71
C SER A 282 0.86 -1.58 25.92
N VAL A 283 1.26 -2.04 24.73
CA VAL A 283 2.32 -1.41 23.92
C VAL A 283 1.72 -0.71 22.69
N VAL A 284 2.16 0.52 22.43
CA VAL A 284 1.95 1.24 21.17
C VAL A 284 3.04 0.83 20.17
N TYR A 285 2.65 0.19 19.06
CA TYR A 285 3.55 -0.02 17.93
C TYR A 285 3.58 1.25 17.08
N VAL A 286 4.76 1.81 16.82
CA VAL A 286 4.93 3.04 16.05
C VAL A 286 5.71 2.72 14.77
N ALA A 287 5.06 2.89 13.62
CA ALA A 287 5.69 2.73 12.31
C ALA A 287 4.94 3.50 11.23
N PHE A 288 5.68 4.21 10.37
CA PHE A 288 5.14 4.97 9.25
C PHE A 288 5.51 4.35 7.90
N GLY A 289 5.54 3.01 7.85
CA GLY A 289 5.72 2.25 6.62
C GLY A 289 7.03 2.51 5.86
N SER A 290 7.07 2.04 4.62
CA SER A 290 8.25 2.17 3.76
C SER A 290 8.37 3.57 3.15
N GLU A 291 7.25 4.23 2.84
CA GLU A 291 7.22 5.45 2.03
C GLU A 291 7.30 6.75 2.84
N ALA A 292 6.77 6.79 4.07
CA ALA A 292 6.74 8.03 4.84
C ALA A 292 7.98 8.16 5.74
N LYS A 293 8.59 9.35 5.68
CA LYS A 293 9.57 9.83 6.66
C LYS A 293 9.02 11.15 7.22
N PRO A 294 8.56 11.19 8.47
CA PRO A 294 8.16 12.45 9.11
C PRO A 294 9.30 13.48 9.05
N SER A 295 8.97 14.76 8.92
CA SER A 295 9.95 15.85 9.06
C SER A 295 10.56 15.89 10.47
N GLN A 296 11.66 16.60 10.65
CA GLN A 296 12.30 16.75 11.97
C GLN A 296 11.32 17.32 13.02
N THR A 297 10.49 18.29 12.64
CA THR A 297 9.47 18.87 13.51
C THR A 297 8.40 17.85 13.87
N GLU A 298 7.85 17.12 12.90
CA GLU A 298 6.85 16.09 13.15
C GLU A 298 7.40 14.95 14.01
N LEU A 299 8.65 14.53 13.78
CA LEU A 299 9.32 13.52 14.58
C LEU A 299 9.50 13.97 16.03
N ASN A 300 9.85 15.23 16.27
CA ASN A 300 9.96 15.79 17.62
C ASN A 300 8.61 15.73 18.36
N GLU A 301 7.52 16.14 17.70
CA GLU A 301 6.17 16.10 18.29
C GLU A 301 5.68 14.67 18.53
N ILE A 302 6.01 13.72 17.65
CA ILE A 302 5.74 12.29 17.87
C ILE A 302 6.52 11.78 19.09
N ALA A 303 7.83 12.03 19.15
CA ALA A 303 8.68 11.57 20.24
C ALA A 303 8.21 12.14 21.59
N LEU A 304 8.07 13.46 21.69
CA LEU A 304 7.60 14.10 22.91
C LEU A 304 6.17 13.69 23.27
N GLY A 305 5.32 13.40 22.28
CA GLY A 305 3.98 12.88 22.51
C GLY A 305 3.97 11.45 23.08
N LEU A 306 4.86 10.58 22.59
CA LEU A 306 5.06 9.25 23.16
C LEU A 306 5.55 9.34 24.61
N GLU A 307 6.54 10.21 24.87
CA GLU A 307 7.06 10.47 26.21
C GLU A 307 5.95 10.93 27.17
N LEU A 308 5.17 11.94 26.74
CA LEU A 308 4.07 12.55 27.49
C LEU A 308 2.89 11.60 27.73
N SER A 309 2.62 10.68 26.79
CA SER A 309 1.50 9.72 26.94
C SER A 309 1.66 8.78 28.14
N GLY A 310 2.91 8.53 28.56
CA GLY A 310 3.26 7.56 29.59
C GLY A 310 3.05 6.09 29.17
N LEU A 311 2.68 5.83 27.90
CA LEU A 311 2.41 4.49 27.40
C LEU A 311 3.72 3.78 27.00
N PRO A 312 3.85 2.46 27.24
CA PRO A 312 4.90 1.68 26.63
C PRO A 312 4.82 1.72 25.10
N PHE A 313 5.96 1.80 24.41
CA PHE A 313 5.99 1.87 22.95
C PHE A 313 7.15 1.09 22.36
N PHE A 314 6.91 0.52 21.18
CA PHE A 314 7.94 -0.03 20.31
C PHE A 314 7.92 0.76 19.00
N TRP A 315 8.98 1.52 18.73
CA TRP A 315 9.06 2.41 17.58
C TRP A 315 10.09 1.94 16.57
N VAL A 316 9.62 1.53 15.40
CA VAL A 316 10.46 1.32 14.21
C VAL A 316 10.74 2.68 13.58
N LEU A 317 11.88 3.27 13.95
CA LEU A 317 12.27 4.60 13.53
C LEU A 317 13.06 4.54 12.23
N LYS A 318 12.53 5.20 11.21
CA LYS A 318 13.23 5.50 9.98
C LYS A 318 13.88 6.88 10.06
N THR A 319 15.21 6.93 10.09
CA THR A 319 15.96 8.19 10.11
C THR A 319 16.24 8.74 8.72
N ARG A 320 16.21 7.89 7.69
CA ARG A 320 16.45 8.25 6.28
C ARG A 320 15.49 7.48 5.38
N ARG A 321 15.06 8.09 4.27
CA ARG A 321 14.25 7.39 3.27
C ARG A 321 15.08 6.38 2.48
N GLY A 322 16.30 6.76 2.10
CA GLY A 322 17.27 5.93 1.41
C GLY A 322 18.70 6.48 1.60
N PRO A 323 19.72 5.87 0.98
CA PRO A 323 21.11 6.32 1.13
C PRO A 323 21.34 7.74 0.58
N TRP A 324 20.49 8.19 -0.34
CA TRP A 324 20.54 9.51 -0.99
C TRP A 324 19.72 10.59 -0.27
N ASP A 325 19.10 10.26 0.85
CA ASP A 325 18.43 11.22 1.70
C ASP A 325 19.47 12.08 2.44
N THR A 326 19.56 13.35 2.08
CA THR A 326 20.51 14.33 2.63
C THR A 326 20.05 14.94 3.95
N GLU A 327 18.81 14.68 4.38
CA GLU A 327 18.21 15.30 5.56
C GLU A 327 17.78 14.21 6.56
N PRO A 328 18.74 13.52 7.23
CA PRO A 328 18.39 12.57 8.27
C PRO A 328 17.67 13.26 9.42
N VAL A 329 16.76 12.54 10.07
CA VAL A 329 16.07 13.01 11.28
C VAL A 329 16.67 12.38 12.53
N GLU A 330 16.69 13.14 13.61
CA GLU A 330 17.26 12.76 14.90
C GLU A 330 16.23 12.88 16.02
N LEU A 331 16.26 11.97 16.99
CA LEU A 331 15.37 12.06 18.15
C LEU A 331 15.76 13.25 19.04
N PRO A 332 14.80 13.82 19.80
CA PRO A 332 15.12 14.81 20.81
C PRO A 332 16.22 14.31 21.76
N GLU A 333 17.14 15.19 22.13
CA GLU A 333 18.24 14.86 23.03
C GLU A 333 17.73 14.20 24.31
N GLY A 334 18.34 13.09 24.72
CA GLY A 334 17.99 12.35 25.94
C GLY A 334 16.69 11.53 25.87
N PHE A 335 16.02 11.46 24.72
CA PHE A 335 14.71 10.81 24.61
C PHE A 335 14.74 9.32 24.97
N GLU A 336 15.73 8.57 24.47
CA GLU A 336 15.83 7.14 24.75
C GLU A 336 16.13 6.87 26.23
N GLU A 337 16.97 7.70 26.86
CA GLU A 337 17.29 7.61 28.28
C GLU A 337 16.07 7.90 29.15
N ARG A 338 15.30 8.96 28.84
CA ARG A 338 14.08 9.33 29.58
C ARG A 338 12.95 8.32 29.43
N THR A 339 12.98 7.48 28.40
CA THR A 339 11.93 6.50 28.10
C THR A 339 12.38 5.04 28.23
N ALA A 340 13.62 4.78 28.65
CA ALA A 340 14.23 3.45 28.65
C ALA A 340 13.45 2.38 29.44
N ASP A 341 12.67 2.77 30.44
CA ASP A 341 11.84 1.87 31.24
C ASP A 341 10.65 1.28 30.45
N ARG A 342 10.14 2.03 29.46
CA ARG A 342 8.86 1.75 28.77
C ARG A 342 8.93 1.78 27.24
N GLY A 343 9.97 2.37 26.67
CA GLY A 343 10.17 2.54 25.24
C GLY A 343 11.27 1.64 24.67
N MET A 344 11.12 1.26 23.41
CA MET A 344 12.20 0.69 22.62
C MET A 344 12.19 1.30 21.21
N VAL A 345 13.27 1.98 20.85
CA VAL A 345 13.48 2.53 19.50
C VAL A 345 14.34 1.57 18.69
N TRP A 346 13.86 1.20 17.51
CA TRP A 346 14.55 0.30 16.60
C TRP A 346 14.77 0.98 15.26
N ARG A 347 16.03 1.11 14.84
CA ARG A 347 16.42 1.76 13.58
C ARG A 347 16.62 0.77 12.42
N GLY A 348 16.52 -0.53 12.70
CA GLY A 348 16.65 -1.59 11.72
C GLY A 348 15.32 -2.02 11.10
N TRP A 349 15.38 -3.02 10.23
CA TRP A 349 14.19 -3.71 9.76
C TRP A 349 13.57 -4.58 10.87
N VAL A 350 12.26 -4.79 10.81
CA VAL A 350 11.52 -5.73 11.66
C VAL A 350 10.48 -6.49 10.84
N GLU A 351 10.17 -7.71 11.26
CA GLU A 351 9.04 -8.49 10.75
C GLU A 351 7.72 -7.86 11.25
N GLN A 352 7.25 -6.78 10.59
CA GLN A 352 6.07 -6.01 11.03
C GLN A 352 4.85 -6.88 11.35
N LEU A 353 4.55 -7.90 10.54
CA LEU A 353 3.44 -8.82 10.77
C LEU A 353 3.59 -9.60 12.07
N ARG A 354 4.81 -10.10 12.32
CA ARG A 354 5.14 -10.84 13.53
C ARG A 354 5.04 -9.93 14.75
N THR A 355 5.55 -8.70 14.66
CA THR A 355 5.41 -7.68 15.70
C THR A 355 3.94 -7.34 15.98
N LEU A 356 3.13 -7.06 14.95
CA LEU A 356 1.71 -6.73 15.08
C LEU A 356 0.90 -7.91 15.66
N SER A 357 1.26 -9.14 15.33
CA SER A 357 0.60 -10.33 15.88
C SER A 357 0.81 -10.51 17.40
N HIS A 358 1.84 -9.88 17.97
CA HIS A 358 2.19 -10.03 19.38
C HIS A 358 1.07 -9.53 20.30
N ASP A 359 0.87 -10.24 21.40
CA ASP A 359 -0.27 -10.00 22.29
C ASP A 359 -0.16 -8.66 23.03
N SER A 360 1.06 -8.26 23.41
CA SER A 360 1.32 -7.00 24.10
C SER A 360 1.06 -5.75 23.25
N ILE A 361 1.05 -5.84 21.92
CA ILE A 361 0.67 -4.71 21.06
C ILE A 361 -0.83 -4.43 21.23
N GLY A 362 -1.17 -3.23 21.68
CA GLY A 362 -2.55 -2.78 21.91
C GLY A 362 -3.03 -1.67 20.98
N LEU A 363 -2.11 -0.89 20.41
CA LEU A 363 -2.40 0.24 19.53
C LEU A 363 -1.31 0.36 18.47
N VAL A 364 -1.68 0.80 17.27
CA VAL A 364 -0.74 1.14 16.19
C VAL A 364 -0.79 2.64 15.92
N LEU A 365 0.33 3.34 16.11
CA LEU A 365 0.54 4.70 15.62
C LEU A 365 1.17 4.64 14.24
N THR A 366 0.44 5.09 13.22
CA THR A 366 0.87 4.88 11.83
C THR A 366 0.30 5.91 10.86
N HIS A 367 0.65 5.77 9.58
CA HIS A 367 -0.06 6.42 8.49
C HIS A 367 -1.21 5.53 7.98
N PRO A 368 -2.29 6.11 7.43
CA PRO A 368 -3.42 5.35 6.90
C PRO A 368 -3.13 4.83 5.48
N GLY A 369 -2.01 4.12 5.33
CA GLY A 369 -1.65 3.46 4.07
C GLY A 369 -2.44 2.16 3.95
N TRP A 370 -2.92 1.83 2.76
CA TRP A 370 -3.87 0.73 2.61
C TRP A 370 -3.34 -0.63 3.08
N GLY A 371 -2.07 -0.94 2.79
CA GLY A 371 -1.41 -2.14 3.30
C GLY A 371 -1.37 -2.18 4.84
N THR A 372 -0.98 -1.08 5.49
CA THR A 372 -0.92 -1.01 6.96
C THR A 372 -2.30 -1.15 7.61
N ILE A 373 -3.33 -0.56 7.01
CA ILE A 373 -4.72 -0.69 7.47
C ILE A 373 -5.13 -2.18 7.46
N ILE A 374 -4.85 -2.89 6.37
CA ILE A 374 -5.17 -4.31 6.24
C ILE A 374 -4.48 -5.12 7.35
N GLU A 375 -3.19 -4.88 7.58
CA GLU A 375 -2.41 -5.58 8.60
C GLU A 375 -2.90 -5.28 10.03
N ALA A 376 -3.19 -4.02 10.35
CA ALA A 376 -3.71 -3.64 11.65
C ALA A 376 -5.07 -4.28 11.95
N ILE A 377 -6.01 -4.21 10.99
CA ILE A 377 -7.34 -4.81 11.13
C ILE A 377 -7.23 -6.33 11.26
N ARG A 378 -6.36 -6.97 10.48
CA ARG A 378 -6.14 -8.43 10.54
C ARG A 378 -5.81 -8.92 11.95
N PHE A 379 -5.05 -8.14 12.70
CA PHE A 379 -4.67 -8.45 14.09
C PHE A 379 -5.56 -7.74 15.14
N ALA A 380 -6.70 -7.19 14.73
CA ALA A 380 -7.62 -6.42 15.57
C ALA A 380 -6.92 -5.31 16.38
N LYS A 381 -6.00 -4.59 15.74
CA LYS A 381 -5.29 -3.47 16.36
C LYS A 381 -5.95 -2.16 15.98
N PRO A 382 -6.50 -1.39 16.94
CA PRO A 382 -6.96 -0.04 16.65
C PRO A 382 -5.77 0.82 16.23
N MET A 383 -6.05 1.91 15.52
CA MET A 383 -5.02 2.80 14.96
C MET A 383 -5.19 4.23 15.45
N ALA A 384 -4.07 4.88 15.76
CA ALA A 384 -3.94 6.34 15.79
C ALA A 384 -3.17 6.76 14.54
N MET A 385 -3.72 7.70 13.76
CA MET A 385 -3.31 7.90 12.38
C MET A 385 -2.81 9.32 12.10
N LEU A 386 -1.75 9.41 11.30
CA LEU A 386 -1.12 10.63 10.80
C LEU A 386 -0.95 10.52 9.27
N VAL A 387 -1.49 11.48 8.52
CA VAL A 387 -1.37 11.50 7.04
C VAL A 387 -0.06 12.17 6.65
N PHE A 388 0.69 11.55 5.73
CA PHE A 388 1.94 12.10 5.21
C PHE A 388 1.95 12.25 3.69
N VAL A 389 1.27 11.38 2.93
CA VAL A 389 1.38 11.38 1.45
C VAL A 389 0.18 10.77 0.73
N TYR A 390 -0.02 11.18 -0.53
CA TYR A 390 -0.86 10.49 -1.52
C TYR A 390 -2.33 10.26 -1.10
N ASP A 391 -2.81 9.02 -1.23
CA ASP A 391 -4.18 8.55 -0.98
C ASP A 391 -4.51 8.38 0.51
N GLN A 392 -3.53 8.57 1.39
CA GLN A 392 -3.66 8.39 2.84
C GLN A 392 -4.81 9.23 3.44
N GLY A 393 -5.03 10.45 2.95
CA GLY A 393 -6.14 11.30 3.42
C GLY A 393 -7.52 10.64 3.20
N LEU A 394 -7.74 10.06 2.02
CA LEU A 394 -8.99 9.38 1.67
C LEU A 394 -9.16 8.09 2.47
N ASN A 395 -8.09 7.27 2.55
CA ASN A 395 -8.09 6.06 3.38
C ASN A 395 -8.45 6.37 4.83
N ALA A 396 -7.88 7.44 5.39
CA ALA A 396 -8.19 7.91 6.74
C ALA A 396 -9.66 8.26 6.92
N ARG A 397 -10.28 8.99 5.97
CA ARG A 397 -11.70 9.36 6.09
C ARG A 397 -12.60 8.14 6.09
N VAL A 398 -12.32 7.13 5.25
CA VAL A 398 -13.12 5.89 5.24
C VAL A 398 -13.00 5.16 6.58
N ILE A 399 -11.80 5.08 7.15
CA ILE A 399 -11.55 4.43 8.45
C ILE A 399 -12.22 5.20 9.60
N GLU A 400 -12.20 6.53 9.55
CA GLU A 400 -12.82 7.39 10.56
C GLU A 400 -14.34 7.27 10.57
N VAL A 401 -14.98 7.25 9.39
CA VAL A 401 -16.44 7.01 9.24
C VAL A 401 -16.84 5.67 9.87
N LYS A 402 -16.03 4.63 9.68
CA LYS A 402 -16.24 3.30 10.28
C LYS A 402 -15.81 3.22 11.75
N LYS A 403 -15.19 4.27 12.30
CA LYS A 403 -14.62 4.34 13.65
C LYS A 403 -13.69 3.16 13.96
N ILE A 404 -12.84 2.76 13.01
CA ILE A 404 -11.85 1.68 13.19
C ILE A 404 -10.46 2.24 13.56
N GLY A 405 -10.24 3.52 13.28
CA GLY A 405 -9.04 4.26 13.64
C GLY A 405 -9.39 5.70 13.96
N TYR A 406 -8.50 6.35 14.70
CA TYR A 406 -8.63 7.72 15.13
C TYR A 406 -7.57 8.59 14.49
N MET A 407 -7.97 9.75 13.99
CA MET A 407 -7.07 10.71 13.39
C MET A 407 -6.53 11.66 14.45
N ILE A 408 -5.21 11.74 14.55
CA ILE A 408 -4.59 12.70 15.46
C ILE A 408 -4.96 14.11 14.99
N PRO A 409 -5.51 14.96 15.86
CA PRO A 409 -5.87 16.32 15.51
C PRO A 409 -4.69 17.09 14.94
N ARG A 410 -4.97 17.87 13.91
CA ARG A 410 -4.00 18.69 13.18
C ARG A 410 -4.63 20.03 12.84
N ASP A 411 -3.79 21.05 12.73
CA ASP A 411 -4.16 22.31 12.11
C ASP A 411 -4.69 22.06 10.69
N GLU A 412 -5.82 22.67 10.35
CA GLU A 412 -6.51 22.40 9.08
C GLU A 412 -5.77 23.00 7.87
N THR A 413 -4.98 24.04 8.07
CA THR A 413 -4.32 24.80 6.99
C THR A 413 -2.95 24.21 6.67
N GLU A 414 -2.10 24.11 7.69
CA GLU A 414 -0.70 23.70 7.58
C GLU A 414 -0.47 22.23 7.94
N GLY A 415 -1.42 21.58 8.62
CA GLY A 415 -1.32 20.17 8.97
C GLY A 415 -0.44 19.86 10.17
N PHE A 416 0.00 20.88 10.93
CA PHE A 416 0.81 20.70 12.14
C PHE A 416 0.01 20.00 13.25
N PHE A 417 0.69 19.17 14.04
CA PHE A 417 0.15 18.56 15.26
C PHE A 417 1.15 18.76 16.40
N THR A 418 0.66 18.66 17.63
CA THR A 418 1.48 18.81 18.83
C THR A 418 1.66 17.48 19.57
N LYS A 419 2.66 17.43 20.45
CA LYS A 419 2.90 16.34 21.39
C LYS A 419 1.68 16.06 22.27
N GLU A 420 0.92 17.08 22.68
CA GLU A 420 -0.33 16.91 23.43
C GLU A 420 -1.39 16.22 22.56
N SER A 421 -1.50 16.61 21.29
CA SER A 421 -2.42 15.97 20.34
C SER A 421 -2.06 14.50 20.15
N VAL A 422 -0.77 14.17 20.03
CA VAL A 422 -0.29 12.78 19.96
C VAL A 422 -0.60 12.04 21.26
N ALA A 423 -0.17 12.54 22.41
CA ALA A 423 -0.34 11.90 23.71
C ALA A 423 -1.81 11.61 24.03
N ASN A 424 -2.68 12.62 23.86
CA ASN A 424 -4.12 12.50 24.12
C ASN A 424 -4.78 11.50 23.18
N SER A 425 -4.40 11.49 21.89
CA SER A 425 -4.94 10.54 20.91
C SER A 425 -4.55 9.10 21.23
N LEU A 426 -3.29 8.87 21.61
CA LEU A 426 -2.82 7.53 21.98
C LEU A 426 -3.55 7.02 23.22
N ARG A 427 -3.68 7.86 24.24
CA ARG A 427 -4.42 7.52 25.47
C ARG A 427 -5.89 7.27 25.20
N LEU A 428 -6.55 8.15 24.44
CA LEU A 428 -7.95 8.02 24.06
C LEU A 428 -8.22 6.64 23.48
N VAL A 429 -7.50 6.27 22.42
CA VAL A 429 -7.75 5.02 21.68
C VAL A 429 -7.38 3.79 22.50
N MET A 430 -6.33 3.86 23.33
CA MET A 430 -5.78 2.70 24.01
C MET A 430 -6.38 2.44 25.40
N VAL A 431 -6.68 3.50 26.15
CA VAL A 431 -6.98 3.43 27.59
C VAL A 431 -8.36 3.97 27.92
N GLU A 432 -8.71 5.15 27.39
CA GLU A 432 -9.94 5.84 27.81
C GLU A 432 -11.20 5.12 27.29
N GLU A 433 -12.35 5.35 27.95
CA GLU A 433 -13.59 4.63 27.64
C GLU A 433 -14.23 5.14 26.35
N GLU A 434 -14.06 6.43 26.03
CA GLU A 434 -14.50 7.03 24.77
C GLU A 434 -13.83 6.39 23.56
N GLY A 435 -12.60 5.87 23.71
CA GLY A 435 -11.90 5.16 22.64
C GLY A 435 -12.29 3.69 22.48
N LYS A 436 -13.14 3.14 23.35
CA LYS A 436 -13.60 1.75 23.29
C LYS A 436 -14.25 1.40 21.95
N VAL A 437 -14.94 2.37 21.34
CA VAL A 437 -15.54 2.19 20.01
C VAL A 437 -14.52 1.75 18.96
N TYR A 438 -13.31 2.32 18.97
CA TYR A 438 -12.25 1.93 18.02
C TYR A 438 -11.74 0.51 18.30
N ARG A 439 -11.65 0.14 19.58
CA ARG A 439 -11.18 -1.19 20.02
C ARG A 439 -12.18 -2.29 19.71
N GLU A 440 -13.49 -2.02 19.74
CA GLU A 440 -14.52 -3.00 19.38
C GLU A 440 -14.74 -3.07 17.87
N ASN A 441 -14.88 -1.94 17.18
CA ASN A 441 -15.12 -1.92 15.74
C ASN A 441 -14.00 -2.61 14.93
N VAL A 442 -12.74 -2.48 15.36
CA VAL A 442 -11.63 -3.18 14.70
C VAL A 442 -11.69 -4.70 14.89
N LYS A 443 -12.23 -5.20 16.02
CA LYS A 443 -12.43 -6.64 16.23
C LYS A 443 -13.54 -7.18 15.34
N GLU A 444 -14.60 -6.42 15.12
CA GLU A 444 -15.66 -6.78 14.17
C GLU A 444 -15.08 -6.83 12.75
N MET A 445 -14.32 -5.81 12.35
CA MET A 445 -13.73 -5.74 11.00
C MET A 445 -12.64 -6.80 10.76
N LYS A 446 -11.99 -7.32 11.81
CA LYS A 446 -11.09 -8.48 11.71
C LYS A 446 -11.78 -9.68 11.05
N GLY A 447 -13.09 -9.87 11.27
CA GLY A 447 -13.86 -10.95 10.62
C GLY A 447 -14.00 -10.78 9.11
N VAL A 448 -13.87 -9.56 8.59
CA VAL A 448 -13.92 -9.27 7.15
C VAL A 448 -12.54 -9.41 6.52
N PHE A 449 -11.52 -8.82 7.13
CA PHE A 449 -10.15 -8.79 6.58
C PHE A 449 -9.35 -10.05 6.90
N GLY A 450 -9.87 -10.88 7.79
CA GLY A 450 -9.21 -12.06 8.31
C GLY A 450 -9.78 -13.40 7.88
N ASP A 451 -10.85 -13.39 7.09
CA ASP A 451 -11.51 -14.58 6.57
C ASP A 451 -10.77 -15.05 5.31
N MET A 452 -9.89 -16.05 5.48
CA MET A 452 -9.07 -16.57 4.38
C MET A 452 -9.90 -17.37 3.37
N ASP A 453 -11.00 -18.01 3.80
CA ASP A 453 -11.90 -18.71 2.88
C ASP A 453 -12.60 -17.71 1.94
N ARG A 454 -12.98 -16.54 2.47
CA ARG A 454 -13.50 -15.45 1.67
C ARG A 454 -12.47 -14.86 0.73
N GLN A 455 -11.24 -14.66 1.22
CA GLN A 455 -10.14 -14.23 0.37
C GLN A 455 -9.94 -15.19 -0.80
N ASP A 456 -9.98 -16.50 -0.56
CA ASP A 456 -9.84 -17.51 -1.60
C ASP A 456 -11.03 -17.47 -2.58
N ARG A 457 -12.27 -17.28 -2.11
CA ARG A 457 -13.44 -17.09 -2.99
C ARG A 457 -13.33 -15.86 -3.90
N TYR A 458 -12.77 -14.75 -3.41
CA TYR A 458 -12.50 -13.58 -4.23
C TYR A 458 -11.48 -13.89 -5.34
N VAL A 459 -10.42 -14.64 -5.01
CA VAL A 459 -9.43 -15.06 -6.02
C VAL A 459 -10.02 -16.04 -7.03
N ASP A 460 -10.87 -16.97 -6.59
CA ASP A 460 -11.53 -17.93 -7.48
C ASP A 460 -12.45 -17.20 -8.47
N SER A 461 -13.26 -16.24 -7.99
CA SER A 461 -14.13 -15.43 -8.85
C SER A 461 -13.32 -14.58 -9.85
N PHE A 462 -12.20 -14.03 -9.38
CA PHE A 462 -11.25 -13.30 -10.21
C PHE A 462 -10.66 -14.18 -11.32
N LEU A 463 -10.20 -15.39 -10.99
CA LEU A 463 -9.63 -16.34 -11.95
C LEU A 463 -10.68 -16.83 -12.95
N GLU A 464 -11.90 -17.13 -12.49
CA GLU A 464 -13.02 -17.50 -13.35
C GLU A 464 -13.30 -16.41 -14.39
N TYR A 465 -13.27 -15.14 -13.99
CA TYR A 465 -13.40 -14.03 -14.91
C TYR A 465 -12.26 -14.01 -15.94
N LEU A 466 -11.01 -14.16 -15.52
CA LEU A 466 -9.87 -14.17 -16.45
C LEU A 466 -9.94 -15.33 -17.46
N VAL A 467 -10.35 -16.52 -17.02
CA VAL A 467 -10.51 -17.71 -17.88
C VAL A 467 -11.63 -17.50 -18.89
N THR A 468 -12.75 -16.95 -18.44
CA THR A 468 -13.94 -16.72 -19.28
C THR A 468 -13.71 -15.63 -20.34
N ASN A 469 -12.80 -14.69 -20.08
CA ASN A 469 -12.57 -13.50 -20.90
C ASN A 469 -11.18 -13.47 -21.58
N ARG A 470 -10.51 -14.62 -21.71
CA ARG A 470 -9.21 -14.79 -22.38
C ARG A 470 -9.21 -14.28 -23.82
#